data_AF-A0AAJ5E3H9-F1
#
_entry.id   AF-A0AAJ5E3H9-F1
#
_cell.length_a   1.000
_cell.length_b   1.000
_cell.length_c   1.000
_cell.angle_alpha   90.00
_cell.angle_beta   90.00
_cell.angle_gamma   90.00
#
_symmetry.space_group_name_H-M   'P 1'
#
loop_
_entity.id
_entity.type
_entity.pdbx_description
1 polymer ?
#
loop_
_entity_poly.entity_id
_entity_poly.type
_entity_poly.pdbx_seq_one_letter_code
_entity_poly.pdbx_strand_id
1 'polypeptide(L)'
;GSHARCFAFFGGTSQILVPDNLRSGVTKAHRYEPDINPSYRDLAEHYGVAVLPARSRKPKDKAKVEVGVQVVERWILAVLRNRQFFSLGELNTAISLLLERLNQKPFKKLPGSRR
;
A
#
# COMPACT_ATOMS: atom_id res chain seq x y z
N GLY A 1 2.89 10.88 -3.95
CA GLY A 1 1.93 9.75 -4.00
C GLY A 1 2.12 8.79 -2.84
N SER A 2 1.20 7.84 -2.64
CA SER A 2 1.24 6.88 -1.52
C SER A 2 2.50 5.99 -1.52
N HIS A 3 3.02 5.63 -2.70
CA HIS A 3 4.27 4.85 -2.81
C HIS A 3 5.48 5.61 -2.29
N ALA A 4 5.64 6.90 -2.62
CA ALA A 4 6.73 7.72 -2.07
C ALA A 4 6.69 7.81 -0.53
N ARG A 5 5.49 7.97 0.06
CA ARG A 5 5.32 7.95 1.53
C ARG A 5 5.64 6.58 2.12
N CYS A 6 5.28 5.50 1.42
CA CYS A 6 5.61 4.13 1.81
C CYS A 6 7.12 3.92 1.84
N PHE A 7 7.83 4.29 0.77
CA PHE A 7 9.29 4.17 0.69
C PHE A 7 9.99 5.00 1.78
N ALA A 8 9.54 6.24 2.01
CA ALA A 8 10.05 7.06 3.09
C ALA A 8 9.80 6.43 4.48
N PHE A 9 8.62 5.84 4.70
CA PHE A 9 8.29 5.17 5.96
C PHE A 9 9.21 3.97 6.24
N PHE A 10 9.51 3.17 5.23
CA PHE A 10 10.40 2.01 5.37
C PHE A 10 11.89 2.36 5.27
N GLY A 11 12.25 3.62 4.99
CA GLY A 11 13.64 4.04 4.81
C GLY A 11 14.30 3.44 3.57
N GLY A 12 13.53 2.98 2.59
CA GLY A 12 14.04 2.25 1.43
C GLY A 12 13.00 2.00 0.35
N THR A 13 13.47 1.50 -0.79
CA THR A 13 12.66 1.17 -1.98
C THR A 13 12.62 -0.34 -2.19
N SER A 14 11.59 -0.83 -2.88
CA SER A 14 11.50 -2.23 -3.31
C SER A 14 12.11 -2.39 -4.70
N GLN A 15 12.64 -3.56 -5.03
CA GLN A 15 13.11 -3.86 -6.39
C GLN A 15 11.94 -4.00 -7.38
N ILE A 16 10.79 -4.49 -6.90
CA ILE A 16 9.59 -4.72 -7.70
C ILE A 16 8.39 -4.11 -6.98
N LEU A 17 7.53 -3.43 -7.73
CA LEU A 17 6.24 -2.92 -7.30
C LEU A 17 5.16 -3.55 -8.18
N VAL A 18 4.18 -4.18 -7.55
CA VAL A 18 3.06 -4.84 -8.25
C VAL A 18 1.78 -4.07 -7.96
N PRO A 19 1.43 -3.04 -8.76
CA PRO A 19 0.23 -2.26 -8.53
C PRO A 19 -1.01 -3.02 -9.03
N ASP A 20 -2.11 -2.74 -8.36
CA ASP A 20 -3.47 -3.04 -8.82
C ASP A 20 -3.76 -2.26 -10.12
N ASN A 21 -4.30 -2.94 -11.14
CA ASN A 21 -4.83 -2.31 -12.36
C ASN A 21 -6.12 -1.51 -12.09
N LEU A 22 -6.05 -0.51 -11.22
CA LEU A 22 -7.09 0.51 -11.06
C LEU A 22 -7.12 1.37 -12.31
N ARG A 23 -8.32 1.63 -12.86
CA ARG A 23 -8.53 2.53 -14.01
C ARG A 23 -7.99 3.96 -13.81
N SER A 24 -7.62 4.36 -12.60
CA SER A 24 -6.87 5.62 -12.35
C SER A 24 -5.41 5.59 -12.87
N GLY A 25 -4.93 4.43 -13.34
CA GLY A 25 -3.66 4.25 -14.04
C GLY A 25 -3.76 3.72 -15.47
N VAL A 26 -4.98 3.54 -16.01
CA VAL A 26 -5.18 2.87 -17.32
C VAL A 26 -6.33 3.54 -18.07
N THR A 27 -6.02 4.40 -19.04
CA THR A 27 -7.04 5.06 -19.88
C THR A 27 -7.67 4.11 -20.91
N LYS A 28 -7.01 3.03 -21.32
CA LYS A 28 -7.60 1.95 -22.16
C LYS A 28 -6.81 0.64 -22.00
N ALA A 29 -7.52 -0.47 -21.78
CA ALA A 29 -6.93 -1.81 -21.75
C ALA A 29 -6.67 -2.29 -23.19
N HIS A 30 -5.47 -2.03 -23.72
CA HIS A 30 -5.01 -2.65 -24.98
C HIS A 30 -3.97 -3.74 -24.69
N ARG A 31 -4.15 -4.88 -25.34
CA ARG A 31 -3.49 -6.16 -25.02
C ARG A 31 -1.99 -6.22 -25.40
N TYR A 32 -1.42 -5.14 -25.95
CA TYR A 32 -0.06 -5.11 -26.48
C TYR A 32 0.77 -3.88 -26.11
N GLU A 33 0.16 -2.77 -25.66
CA GLU A 33 0.88 -1.60 -25.16
C GLU A 33 0.08 -0.98 -24.01
N PRO A 34 0.36 -1.35 -22.74
CA PRO A 34 -0.09 -0.53 -21.64
C PRO A 34 0.89 0.64 -21.56
N ASP A 35 0.46 1.82 -22.02
CA ASP A 35 1.08 3.06 -21.57
C ASP A 35 1.01 3.06 -20.04
N ILE A 36 2.14 2.70 -19.41
CA ILE A 36 2.34 2.91 -17.99
C ILE A 36 2.02 4.38 -17.76
N ASN A 37 1.04 4.66 -16.88
CA ASN A 37 0.71 6.03 -16.47
C ASN A 37 2.04 6.79 -16.28
N PRO A 38 2.29 7.90 -17.00
CA PRO A 38 3.58 8.60 -16.97
C PRO A 38 4.10 8.84 -15.55
N SER A 39 3.20 9.12 -14.60
CA SER A 39 3.55 9.29 -13.18
C SER A 39 4.09 8.01 -12.50
N TYR A 40 3.69 6.81 -12.93
CA TYR A 40 4.27 5.55 -12.46
C TYR A 40 5.61 5.24 -13.12
N ARG A 41 5.82 5.69 -14.38
CA ARG A 41 7.12 5.59 -15.05
C ARG A 41 8.14 6.50 -14.37
N ASP A 42 7.79 7.76 -14.12
CA ASP A 42 8.64 8.71 -13.41
C ASP A 42 9.00 8.21 -12.00
N LEU A 43 8.04 7.58 -11.31
CA LEU A 43 8.26 6.96 -10.01
C LEU A 43 9.21 5.76 -10.10
N ALA A 44 9.06 4.92 -11.13
CA ALA A 44 9.92 3.77 -11.37
C ALA A 44 11.37 4.20 -11.62
N GLU A 45 11.56 5.21 -12.45
CA GLU A 45 12.89 5.78 -12.77
C GLU A 45 13.51 6.47 -11.56
N HIS A 46 12.74 7.29 -10.83
CA HIS A 46 13.24 8.03 -9.67
C HIS A 46 13.70 7.12 -8.52
N TYR A 47 12.96 6.03 -8.24
CA TYR A 47 13.29 5.09 -7.15
C TYR A 47 14.01 3.82 -7.61
N GLY A 48 14.33 3.68 -8.90
CA GLY A 48 14.97 2.49 -9.47
C GLY A 48 14.18 1.20 -9.27
N VAL A 49 12.85 1.26 -9.33
CA VAL A 49 11.94 0.13 -9.06
C VAL A 49 11.28 -0.38 -10.33
N ALA A 50 11.23 -1.71 -10.52
CA ALA A 50 10.49 -2.31 -11.62
C ALA A 50 8.99 -2.36 -11.31
N VAL A 51 8.15 -1.78 -12.16
CA VAL A 51 6.69 -1.80 -12.00
C VAL A 51 6.08 -2.91 -12.86
N LEU A 52 5.52 -3.93 -12.21
CA LEU A 52 4.90 -5.09 -12.86
C LEU A 52 3.40 -5.13 -12.53
N PRO A 53 2.51 -4.71 -13.45
CA PRO A 53 1.08 -4.67 -13.15
C PRO A 53 0.52 -6.08 -12.85
N ALA A 54 -0.33 -6.19 -11.83
CA ALA A 54 -0.99 -7.45 -11.50
C ALA A 54 -1.84 -7.94 -12.70
N ARG A 55 -1.85 -9.26 -12.94
CA ARG A 55 -2.59 -9.84 -14.07
C ARG A 55 -4.08 -9.57 -13.93
N SER A 56 -4.69 -9.00 -14.97
CA SER A 56 -6.14 -8.75 -15.01
C SER A 56 -6.93 -10.05 -14.79
N ARG A 57 -7.94 -10.00 -13.91
CA ARG A 57 -8.85 -11.11 -13.58
C ARG A 57 -8.20 -12.36 -12.97
N LYS A 58 -7.00 -12.25 -12.39
CA LYS A 58 -6.39 -13.32 -11.58
C LYS A 58 -6.35 -12.94 -10.09
N PRO A 59 -7.41 -13.24 -9.32
CA PRO A 59 -7.53 -12.83 -7.91
C PRO A 59 -6.44 -13.36 -6.98
N LYS A 60 -5.70 -14.40 -7.39
CA LYS A 60 -4.63 -15.01 -6.58
C LYS A 60 -3.46 -14.06 -6.33
N ASP A 61 -3.20 -13.10 -7.21
CA ASP A 61 -2.05 -12.19 -7.09
C ASP A 61 -2.30 -11.08 -6.04
N LYS A 62 -3.55 -10.91 -5.57
CA LYS A 62 -3.98 -9.80 -4.68
C LYS A 62 -4.32 -10.21 -3.24
N ALA A 63 -4.42 -11.51 -2.96
CA ALA A 63 -4.86 -12.01 -1.65
C ALA A 63 -4.05 -11.45 -0.47
N LYS A 64 -2.72 -11.30 -0.62
CA LYS A 64 -1.86 -10.72 0.44
C LYS A 64 -2.19 -9.26 0.74
N VAL A 65 -2.50 -8.47 -0.29
CA VAL A 65 -2.86 -7.05 -0.15
C VAL A 65 -4.22 -6.92 0.52
N GLU A 66 -5.21 -7.69 0.09
CA GLU A 66 -6.56 -7.69 0.68
C GLU A 66 -6.53 -8.09 2.16
N VAL A 67 -5.78 -9.13 2.51
CA VAL A 67 -5.57 -9.51 3.91
C VAL A 67 -4.88 -8.40 4.69
N GLY A 68 -3.90 -7.72 4.09
CA GLY A 68 -3.24 -6.56 4.67
C GLY A 68 -4.20 -5.41 4.98
N VAL A 69 -5.08 -5.07 4.03
CA VAL A 69 -6.13 -4.04 4.19
C VAL A 69 -7.05 -4.42 5.34
N GLN A 70 -7.57 -5.65 5.35
CA GLN A 70 -8.44 -6.12 6.45
C GLN A 70 -7.75 -6.06 7.82
N VAL A 71 -6.43 -6.31 7.88
CA VAL A 71 -5.66 -6.16 9.12
C VAL A 71 -5.61 -4.69 9.55
N VAL A 72 -5.31 -3.77 8.63
CA VAL A 72 -5.29 -2.33 8.93
C VAL A 72 -6.67 -1.84 9.40
N GLU A 73 -7.74 -2.25 8.73
CA GLU A 73 -9.11 -1.90 9.12
C GLU A 73 -9.44 -2.35 10.54
N ARG A 74 -9.13 -3.61 10.89
CA ARG A 74 -9.42 -4.14 12.23
C ARG A 74 -8.56 -3.54 13.34
N TRP A 75 -7.29 -3.23 13.07
CA TRP A 75 -6.35 -2.79 14.10
C TRP A 75 -6.23 -1.27 14.23
N ILE A 76 -6.66 -0.53 13.21
CA ILE A 76 -6.64 0.93 13.20
C ILE A 76 -8.07 1.47 13.19
N LEU A 77 -8.82 1.26 12.09
CA LEU A 77 -10.13 1.89 11.92
C LEU A 77 -11.12 1.42 12.99
N ALA A 78 -11.19 0.12 13.26
CA ALA A 78 -12.11 -0.41 14.25
C ALA A 78 -11.78 0.02 15.68
N VAL A 79 -10.53 0.40 15.98
CA VAL A 79 -10.11 0.96 17.27
C VAL A 79 -10.54 2.42 17.38
N LEU A 80 -10.50 3.16 16.27
CA LEU A 80 -10.86 4.58 16.23
C LEU A 80 -12.36 4.85 16.02
N ARG A 81 -13.17 3.82 15.69
CA ARG A 81 -14.57 3.96 15.23
C ARG A 81 -15.51 4.75 16.16
N ASN A 82 -15.22 4.79 17.46
CA ASN A 82 -16.03 5.47 18.47
C ASN A 82 -15.37 6.74 19.01
N ARG A 83 -14.30 7.22 18.36
CA ARG A 83 -13.58 8.42 18.76
C ARG A 83 -13.88 9.55 17.78
N GLN A 84 -14.28 10.71 18.31
CA GLN A 84 -14.40 11.92 17.52
C GLN A 84 -13.07 12.65 17.47
N PHE A 85 -12.77 13.24 16.31
CA PHE A 85 -11.57 14.02 16.07
C PHE A 85 -11.99 15.40 15.60
N PHE A 86 -11.30 16.43 16.09
CA PHE A 86 -11.62 17.82 15.76
C PHE A 86 -10.63 18.43 14.76
N SER A 87 -9.62 17.66 14.35
CA SER A 87 -8.72 18.05 13.27
C SER A 87 -8.16 16.83 12.54
N LEU A 88 -7.74 17.04 11.28
CA LEU A 88 -7.03 16.03 10.51
C LEU A 88 -5.67 15.68 11.14
N GLY A 89 -5.00 16.66 11.77
CA GLY A 89 -3.73 16.43 12.47
C GLY A 89 -3.88 15.49 13.66
N GLU A 90 -4.95 15.65 14.45
CA GLU A 90 -5.27 14.75 15.56
C GLU A 90 -5.54 13.32 15.07
N LEU A 91 -6.34 13.17 14.01
CA LEU A 91 -6.62 11.87 13.39
C LEU A 91 -5.34 11.20 12.87
N ASN A 92 -4.50 11.93 12.13
CA ASN A 92 -3.24 11.42 11.60
C ASN A 92 -2.27 10.98 12.72
N THR A 93 -2.24 11.71 13.83
CA THR A 93 -1.43 11.37 15.00
C THR A 93 -1.92 10.05 15.63
N ALA A 94 -3.24 9.91 15.80
CA ALA A 94 -3.83 8.67 16.32
C ALA A 94 -3.58 7.47 15.40
N ILE A 95 -3.71 7.66 14.08
CA ILE A 95 -3.39 6.62 13.08
C ILE A 95 -1.92 6.23 13.17
N SER A 96 -0.99 7.19 13.26
CA SER A 96 0.45 6.93 13.30
C SER A 96 0.84 6.08 14.51
N LEU A 97 0.27 6.37 15.68
CA LEU A 97 0.49 5.58 16.90
C LEU A 97 -0.01 4.13 16.75
N LEU A 98 -1.17 3.93 16.12
CA LEU A 98 -1.73 2.59 15.90
C LEU A 98 -0.97 1.82 14.80
N LEU A 99 -0.48 2.52 13.77
CA LEU A 99 0.34 1.95 12.72
C LEU A 99 1.64 1.38 13.28
N GLU A 100 2.33 2.13 14.14
CA GLU A 100 3.56 1.66 14.78
C GLU A 100 3.32 0.41 15.64
N ARG A 101 2.25 0.42 16.45
CA ARG A 101 1.82 -0.74 17.25
C ARG A 101 1.50 -1.94 16.38
N LEU A 102 0.83 -1.74 15.25
CA LEU A 102 0.50 -2.80 14.31
C LEU A 102 1.77 -3.41 13.68
N ASN A 103 2.75 -2.57 13.33
CA ASN A 103 3.98 -3.02 12.69
C ASN A 103 4.90 -3.78 13.66
N GLN A 104 4.95 -3.38 14.93
CA GLN A 104 5.70 -4.07 15.97
C GLN A 104 5.07 -5.40 16.41
N LYS A 105 3.79 -5.61 16.12
CA LYS A 105 3.08 -6.81 16.54
C LYS A 105 3.64 -8.07 15.85
N PRO A 106 4.02 -9.12 16.61
CA PRO A 106 4.52 -10.37 16.04
C PRO A 106 3.52 -11.01 15.07
N PHE A 107 4.03 -11.69 14.05
CA PHE A 107 3.20 -12.54 13.22
C PHE A 107 2.69 -13.75 14.00
N LYS A 108 1.52 -14.28 13.59
CA LYS A 108 0.95 -15.48 14.23
C LYS A 108 1.60 -16.79 13.76
N LYS A 109 2.15 -16.82 12.54
CA LYS A 109 2.62 -18.04 11.87
C LYS A 109 4.05 -17.94 11.36
N LEU A 110 4.70 -16.79 11.53
CA LEU A 110 6.05 -16.50 11.04
C LEU A 110 6.84 -15.87 12.18
N PRO A 111 8.17 -16.07 12.23
CA PRO A 111 9.01 -15.30 13.13
C PRO A 111 9.01 -13.81 12.73
N GLY A 112 9.24 -12.92 13.69
CA GLY A 112 9.35 -11.47 13.47
C GLY A 112 8.00 -10.73 13.40
N SER A 113 8.03 -9.53 12.84
CA SER A 113 6.90 -8.61 12.71
C SER A 113 6.92 -7.93 11.33
N ARG A 114 6.11 -6.88 11.12
CA ARG A 114 6.07 -6.15 9.83
C ARG A 114 7.14 -5.07 9.73
N ARG A 115 8.05 -5.01 10.70
CA ARG A 115 9.30 -4.26 10.60
C ARG A 115 10.38 -5.11 9.96
#